data_AF-A0A7C2HTZ7-F1
#
_entry.id   AF-A0A7C2HTZ7-F1
#
_cell.length_a   1.000
_cell.length_b   1.000
_cell.length_c   1.000
_cell.angle_alpha   90.00
_cell.angle_beta   90.00
_cell.angle_gamma   90.00
#
_symmetry.space_group_name_H-M   'P 1'
#
loop_
_entity.id
_entity.type
_entity.pdbx_description
1 polymer ?
#
loop_
_entity_poly.entity_id
_entity_poly.type
_entity_poly.pdbx_seq_one_letter_code
_entity_poly.pdbx_strand_id
1 'polypeptide(L)' 'LMTMPPWSEEAENSRPYFRRLRELARTCGLSGLSMGMSHDFEVAIEEGATHIRVGTALFGQRSRG' A
#
# COMPACT_ATOMS: atom_id res chain seq x y z
N LEU A 1 -4.54 -7.38 -7.57
CA LEU A 1 -4.75 -5.96 -7.88
C LEU A 1 -3.71 -5.12 -7.12
N MET A 2 -3.32 -3.94 -7.65
CA MET A 2 -2.26 -3.10 -7.09
C MET A 2 -2.66 -1.62 -7.12
N THR A 3 -2.24 -0.84 -6.12
CA THR A 3 -2.35 0.63 -6.14
C THR A 3 -1.17 1.31 -5.43
N MET A 4 -0.98 2.59 -5.78
CA MET A 4 -0.19 3.55 -5.03
C MET A 4 -1.08 4.78 -4.75
N PRO A 5 -1.45 5.03 -3.48
CA PRO A 5 -2.17 6.23 -3.11
C PRO A 5 -1.38 7.50 -3.45
N PRO A 6 -2.05 8.66 -3.58
CA PRO A 6 -1.37 9.96 -3.55
C PRO A 6 -0.49 10.07 -2.31
N TRP A 7 0.64 10.76 -2.45
CA TRP A 7 1.53 10.99 -1.31
C TRP A 7 0.82 11.88 -0.26
N SER A 8 0.99 11.50 1.00
CA SER A 8 0.54 12.23 2.18
C SER A 8 1.57 12.04 3.30
N GLU A 9 1.60 12.95 4.26
CA GLU A 9 2.42 12.82 5.48
C GLU A 9 1.83 11.84 6.49
N GLU A 10 0.51 11.64 6.46
CA GLU A 10 -0.17 10.75 7.39
C GLU A 10 -0.56 9.46 6.66
N ALA A 11 -0.11 8.32 7.17
CA ALA A 11 -0.40 7.00 6.60
C ALA A 11 -1.91 6.71 6.51
N GLU A 12 -2.71 7.25 7.43
CA GLU A 12 -4.17 7.08 7.45
C GLU A 12 -4.87 7.65 6.21
N ASN A 13 -4.29 8.68 5.59
CA ASN A 13 -4.84 9.23 4.34
C ASN A 13 -4.74 8.23 3.17
N SER A 14 -3.91 7.18 3.27
CA SER A 14 -3.89 6.06 2.31
C SER A 14 -5.05 5.07 2.49
N ARG A 15 -5.69 5.01 3.67
CA ARG A 15 -6.72 3.99 4.01
C ARG A 15 -7.91 3.97 3.04
N PRO A 16 -8.51 5.11 2.61
CA PRO A 16 -9.62 5.08 1.68
C PRO A 16 -9.28 4.40 0.35
N TYR A 17 -8.04 4.57 -0.13
CA TYR A 17 -7.55 3.95 -1.36
C TYR A 17 -7.37 2.44 -1.22
N PHE A 18 -6.84 1.98 -0.08
CA PHE A 18 -6.68 0.55 0.20
C PHE A 18 -8.02 -0.16 0.39
N ARG A 19 -8.97 0.46 1.11
CA ARG A 19 -10.35 -0.02 1.23
C ARG A 19 -10.99 -0.19 -0.15
N ARG A 20 -10.87 0.83 -1.00
CA ARG A 20 -11.44 0.79 -2.35
C ARG A 20 -10.78 -0.28 -3.23
N LEU A 21 -9.47 -0.47 -3.11
CA LEU A 21 -8.75 -1.52 -3.83
C LEU A 21 -9.25 -2.92 -3.43
N ARG A 22 -9.46 -3.15 -2.13
CA ARG A 22 -9.97 -4.42 -1.60
C ARG A 22 -11.39 -4.69 -2.12
N GLU A 23 -12.27 -3.70 -2.09
CA GLU A 23 -13.62 -3.82 -2.67
C GLU A 23 -13.56 -4.20 -4.15
N LEU A 24 -12.75 -3.48 -4.92
CA LEU A 24 -12.60 -3.74 -6.36
C LEU A 24 -12.04 -5.14 -6.62
N ALA A 25 -11.03 -5.58 -5.87
CA ALA A 25 -10.48 -6.92 -5.99
C ALA A 25 -11.54 -8.00 -5.71
N ARG A 26 -12.38 -7.80 -4.69
CA ARG A 26 -13.52 -8.72 -4.41
C ARG A 26 -14.49 -8.77 -5.57
N THR A 27 -14.84 -7.63 -6.18
CA THR A 27 -15.74 -7.63 -7.35
C THR A 27 -15.14 -8.32 -8.58
N CYS A 28 -13.81 -8.32 -8.71
CA CYS A 28 -13.10 -8.99 -9.79
C CYS A 28 -12.72 -10.45 -9.46
N GLY A 29 -13.09 -10.98 -8.28
CA GLY A 29 -12.69 -12.33 -7.85
C GLY A 29 -11.19 -12.50 -7.62
N LEU A 30 -10.46 -11.42 -7.31
CA LEU A 30 -9.02 -11.43 -7.06
C LEU A 30 -8.73 -11.51 -5.55
N SER A 31 -7.82 -12.41 -5.16
CA SER A 31 -7.37 -12.55 -3.77
C SER A 31 -6.13 -11.71 -3.44
N GLY A 32 -5.26 -11.46 -4.43
CA GLY A 32 -4.02 -10.73 -4.24
C GLY A 32 -4.22 -9.22 -4.19
N LEU A 33 -3.75 -8.59 -3.11
CA LEU A 33 -3.69 -7.15 -2.90
C LEU A 33 -2.25 -6.69 -2.69
N SER A 34 -1.68 -5.97 -3.67
CA SER A 34 -0.36 -5.35 -3.58
C SER A 34 -0.52 -3.87 -3.28
N MET A 35 -0.38 -3.49 -2.02
CA MET A 35 -0.58 -2.14 -1.54
C MET A 35 0.20 -1.93 -0.24
N GLY A 36 0.59 -0.68 0.04
CA GLY A 36 1.51 -0.36 1.14
C GLY A 36 2.97 -0.25 0.70
N MET A 37 3.59 0.87 1.03
CA MET A 37 5.00 1.16 0.89
C MET A 37 5.62 1.49 2.26
N SER A 38 6.92 1.80 2.30
CA SER A 38 7.66 2.04 3.55
C SER A 38 7.00 3.02 4.56
N HIS A 39 6.11 3.90 4.11
CA HIS A 39 5.45 4.91 4.96
C HIS A 39 4.05 4.49 5.45
N ASP A 40 3.34 3.62 4.72
CA ASP A 40 1.92 3.33 4.95
C ASP A 40 1.58 1.83 4.94
N PHE A 41 2.58 0.96 5.08
CA PHE A 41 2.38 -0.48 5.04
C PHE A 41 1.56 -1.03 6.22
N GLU A 42 1.59 -0.39 7.39
CA GLU A 42 0.78 -0.81 8.55
C GLU A 42 -0.72 -0.67 8.25
N VAL A 43 -1.13 0.51 7.77
CA VAL A 43 -2.50 0.77 7.30
C VAL A 43 -2.89 -0.17 6.16
N ALA A 44 -1.95 -0.47 5.24
CA ALA A 44 -2.20 -1.43 4.17
C ALA A 44 -2.46 -2.85 4.69
N ILE A 45 -1.72 -3.30 5.71
CA ILE A 45 -1.91 -4.62 6.35
C ILE A 45 -3.28 -4.71 7.00
N GLU A 46 -3.69 -3.68 7.73
CA GLU A 46 -5.02 -3.61 8.35
C GLU A 46 -6.15 -3.69 7.32
N GLU A 47 -5.94 -3.12 6.14
CA GLU A 47 -6.88 -3.20 5.02
C GLU A 47 -6.74 -4.47 4.17
N GLY A 48 -5.91 -5.43 4.58
CA GLY A 48 -5.80 -6.76 3.99
C GLY A 48 -4.76 -6.90 2.88
N ALA A 49 -3.70 -6.09 2.87
CA ALA A 49 -2.60 -6.27 1.94
C ALA A 49 -2.01 -7.68 2.05
N THR A 50 -1.81 -8.31 0.88
CA THR A 50 -1.12 -9.61 0.76
C THR A 50 0.35 -9.46 0.41
N HIS A 51 0.71 -8.30 -0.16
CA HIS A 51 2.06 -7.96 -0.58
C HIS A 51 2.31 -6.48 -0.28
N ILE A 52 3.35 -6.18 0.48
CA ILE A 52 3.83 -4.83 0.76
C ILE A 52 5.17 -4.58 0.05
N ARG A 53 5.51 -3.32 -0.21
CA ARG A 53 6.71 -2.94 -0.97
C ARG A 53 7.60 -2.02 -0.13
N VAL A 54 8.58 -2.60 0.56
CA VAL A 54 9.43 -1.84 1.50
C VAL A 54 10.80 -1.55 0.87
N GLY A 55 11.18 -0.28 0.84
CA GLY A 55 12.43 0.21 0.25
C GLY A 55 13.25 0.99 1.27
N THR A 56 12.92 2.27 1.46
CA THR A 56 13.65 3.19 2.35
C THR A 56 13.77 2.68 3.78
N ALA A 57 12.76 1.98 4.31
CA ALA A 57 12.83 1.44 5.67
C ALA A 57 13.83 0.26 5.80
N LEU A 58 14.16 -0.43 4.70
CA LEU A 58 15.15 -1.51 4.69
C LEU A 58 16.55 -1.04 4.27
N PHE A 59 16.62 -0.19 3.25
CA PHE A 59 17.88 0.18 2.58
C PHE A 59 18.32 1.62 2.84
N GLY A 60 17.55 2.42 3.58
CA GLY A 60 17.80 3.84 3.79
C GLY A 60 17.45 4.72 2.59
N GLN A 61 17.82 6.00 2.65
CA GLN A 61 17.57 6.95 1.57
C GLN A 61 18.31 6.54 0.29
N ARG A 62 17.66 6.70 -0.87
CA ARG A 62 18.30 6.47 -2.16
C ARG A 62 19.37 7.53 -2.40
N SER A 63 20.60 7.10 -2.68
CA SER A 63 21.62 7.98 -3.26
C SER A 63 21.15 8.45 -4.64
N ARG A 64 21.13 9.76 -4.87
CA ARG A 64 20.90 10.32 -6.21
C ARG A 64 22.18 10.05 -7.02
N GLY A 65 22.07 9.21 -8.04
CA GLY A 65 23.09 9.06 -9.07
C GLY A 65 23.04 10.23 -10.05
#